data_AF-A0A518I7H2-F1
#
_entry.id   AF-A0A518I7H2-F1
#
_cell.length_a   1.000
_cell.length_b   1.000
_cell.length_c   1.000
_cell.angle_alpha   90.00
_cell.angle_beta   90.00
_cell.angle_gamma   90.00
#
_symmetry.space_group_name_H-M   'P 1'
#
loop_
_entity.id
_entity.type
_entity.pdbx_description
1 polymer ?
#
loop_
_entity_poly.entity_id
_entity_poly.type
_entity_poly.pdbx_seq_one_letter_code
_entity_poly.pdbx_strand_id
1 'polypeptide(L)'
;MSTTPQCADCGKDMEKGFVPDNTFLGTLQTGWHPGDPEAESRTLFGMQLKNRTETIHVDESGTRKIMTYRCPTCGLLRSYAE
;
A
#
# COMPACT_ATOMS: atom_id res chain seq x y z
N MET A 1 -8.84 -7.31 -16.03
CA MET A 1 -8.63 -6.10 -16.85
C MET A 1 -8.64 -4.91 -15.89
N SER A 2 -7.51 -4.25 -15.65
CA SER A 2 -7.47 -3.03 -14.82
C SER A 2 -7.93 -1.88 -15.68
N THR A 3 -9.14 -1.39 -15.45
CA THR A 3 -9.68 -0.19 -16.09
C THR A 3 -9.01 1.03 -15.47
N THR A 4 -8.42 1.90 -16.28
CA THR A 4 -7.89 3.19 -15.82
C THR A 4 -9.02 3.98 -15.15
N PRO A 5 -8.86 4.38 -13.86
CA PRO A 5 -9.90 5.08 -13.15
C PRO A 5 -10.04 6.53 -13.67
N GLN A 6 -11.27 7.02 -13.70
CA GLN A 6 -11.58 8.42 -13.95
C GLN A 6 -11.43 9.24 -12.65
N CYS A 7 -10.93 10.46 -12.77
CA CYS A 7 -10.90 11.42 -11.68
C CYS A 7 -12.34 11.76 -11.26
N ALA A 8 -12.63 11.69 -9.96
CA ALA A 8 -13.96 11.97 -9.43
C ALA A 8 -14.35 13.46 -9.55
N ASP A 9 -13.36 14.35 -9.60
CA ASP A 9 -13.59 15.80 -9.60
C ASP A 9 -13.74 16.38 -11.02
N CYS A 10 -12.98 15.89 -11.98
CA CYS A 10 -12.93 16.45 -13.34
C CYS A 10 -13.20 15.45 -14.47
N GLY A 11 -13.40 14.16 -14.15
CA GLY A 11 -13.74 13.12 -15.12
C GLY A 11 -12.64 12.78 -16.13
N LYS A 12 -11.38 13.19 -15.90
CA LYS A 12 -10.23 12.83 -16.73
C LYS A 12 -9.63 11.49 -16.34
N ASP A 13 -9.08 10.78 -17.33
CA ASP A 13 -8.25 9.59 -17.11
C ASP A 13 -7.09 9.93 -16.17
N MET A 14 -6.90 9.09 -15.16
CA MET A 14 -5.82 9.26 -14.19
C MET A 14 -4.56 8.50 -14.61
N GLU A 15 -3.39 9.04 -14.25
CA GLU A 15 -2.10 8.41 -14.50
C GLU A 15 -1.75 7.41 -13.36
N LYS A 16 -1.33 6.19 -13.72
CA LYS A 16 -0.93 5.16 -12.75
C LYS A 16 0.46 5.49 -12.18
N GLY A 17 0.61 5.31 -10.87
CA GLY A 17 1.84 5.48 -10.13
C GLY A 17 1.79 4.71 -8.81
N PHE A 18 2.75 4.97 -7.93
CA PHE A 18 2.81 4.40 -6.58
C PHE A 18 3.47 5.39 -5.63
N VAL A 19 3.19 5.25 -4.34
CA VAL A 19 3.89 5.98 -3.28
C VAL A 19 5.02 5.06 -2.80
N PRO A 20 6.29 5.47 -2.95
CA PRO A 20 7.40 4.70 -2.38
C PRO A 20 7.48 4.94 -0.87
N ASP A 21 7.56 3.87 -0.10
CA ASP A 21 8.00 3.91 1.29
C ASP A 21 9.52 3.93 1.34
N ASN A 22 10.07 4.83 2.15
CA ASN A 22 11.51 4.90 2.39
C ASN A 22 11.92 3.81 3.38
N THR A 23 12.85 2.96 2.96
CA THR A 23 13.47 1.96 3.83
C THR A 23 14.96 2.23 3.98
N PHE A 24 15.62 1.51 4.89
CA PHE A 24 17.08 1.59 4.99
C PHE A 24 17.72 1.18 3.66
N LEU A 25 18.43 2.12 3.03
CA LEU A 25 19.12 1.96 1.74
C LEU A 25 18.23 1.53 0.55
N GLY A 26 16.92 1.79 0.61
CA GLY A 26 16.01 1.41 -0.48
C GLY A 26 14.67 2.11 -0.45
N THR A 27 13.87 1.85 -1.48
CA THR A 27 12.46 2.19 -1.52
C THR A 27 11.65 0.92 -1.75
N LEU A 28 10.55 0.78 -1.01
CA LEU A 28 9.58 -0.29 -1.21
C LEU A 28 8.27 0.30 -1.68
N GLN A 29 7.47 -0.48 -2.40
CA GLN A 29 6.11 -0.09 -2.71
C GLN A 29 5.21 -0.33 -1.49
N THR A 30 4.40 0.65 -1.12
CA THR A 30 3.44 0.52 -0.01
C THR A 30 2.45 -0.63 -0.25
N GLY A 31 2.25 -1.44 0.79
CA GLY A 31 1.27 -2.52 0.83
C GLY A 31 0.05 -2.18 1.68
N TRP A 32 -1.09 -2.74 1.32
CA TRP A 32 -2.30 -2.76 2.12
C TRP A 32 -2.45 -4.14 2.74
N HIS A 33 -2.68 -4.18 4.06
CA HIS A 33 -2.97 -5.41 4.79
C HIS A 33 -4.43 -5.39 5.27
N PRO A 34 -5.17 -6.50 5.12
CA PRO A 34 -6.53 -6.60 5.65
C PRO A 34 -6.54 -6.73 7.18
N GLY A 35 -7.64 -6.33 7.81
CA GLY A 35 -7.87 -6.49 9.24
C GLY A 35 -7.26 -5.39 10.11
N ASP A 36 -7.34 -5.60 11.43
CA ASP A 36 -6.82 -4.67 12.42
C ASP A 36 -5.34 -4.94 12.72
N PRO A 37 -4.56 -3.91 13.14
CA PRO A 37 -3.21 -4.13 13.66
C PRO A 37 -3.21 -5.08 14.86
N GLU A 38 -2.21 -5.96 14.92
CA GLU A 38 -2.02 -6.90 16.01
C GLU A 38 -1.72 -6.14 17.32
N ALA A 39 -2.47 -6.43 18.39
CA ALA A 39 -2.44 -5.68 19.65
C ALA A 39 -1.43 -6.22 20.70
N GLU A 40 -0.74 -7.33 20.40
CA GLU A 40 0.08 -8.03 21.38
C GLU A 40 1.45 -7.37 21.63
N SER A 41 2.03 -7.68 22.79
CA SER A 41 3.31 -7.12 23.29
C SER A 41 4.55 -7.46 22.44
N ARG A 42 4.41 -8.29 21.39
CA ARG A 42 5.48 -8.69 20.46
C ARG A 42 5.16 -8.34 19.01
N THR A 43 4.66 -7.13 18.79
CA THR A 43 4.35 -6.60 17.48
C THR A 43 5.33 -5.50 17.08
N LEU A 44 5.63 -5.42 15.79
CA LEU A 44 6.37 -4.30 15.19
C LEU A 44 5.55 -3.79 14.00
N PHE A 45 5.28 -2.49 13.95
CA PHE A 45 4.36 -1.88 12.98
C PHE A 45 2.95 -2.52 12.95
N GLY A 46 2.48 -3.04 14.09
CA GLY A 46 1.17 -3.71 14.17
C GLY A 46 1.14 -5.10 13.52
N MET A 47 2.30 -5.72 13.27
CA MET A 47 2.42 -7.07 12.75
C MET A 47 3.17 -7.97 13.74
N GLN A 48 2.78 -9.25 13.83
CA GLN A 48 3.45 -10.22 14.69
C GLN A 48 4.89 -10.49 14.22
N LEU A 49 5.81 -10.64 15.18
CA LEU A 49 7.17 -11.06 14.92
C LEU A 49 7.30 -12.59 14.89
N LYS A 50 8.12 -13.13 13.99
CA LYS A 50 8.50 -14.54 13.98
C LYS A 50 9.34 -14.85 15.23
N ASN A 51 8.85 -15.77 16.07
CA ASN A 51 9.45 -16.16 17.36
C ASN A 51 10.96 -16.46 17.35
N ARG A 52 11.52 -16.92 16.23
CA ARG A 52 12.93 -17.34 16.14
C ARG A 52 13.87 -16.29 15.54
N THR A 53 13.37 -15.42 14.68
CA THR A 53 14.19 -14.48 13.90
C THR A 53 13.92 -13.02 14.24
N GLU A 54 12.87 -12.75 15.05
CA GLU A 54 12.39 -11.39 15.37
C GLU A 54 12.11 -10.55 14.12
N THR A 55 11.86 -11.21 12.98
CA THR A 55 11.46 -10.57 11.74
C THR A 55 9.95 -10.52 11.66
N ILE A 56 9.41 -9.46 11.07
CA ILE A 56 7.98 -9.30 10.82
C ILE A 56 7.45 -10.51 10.01
N HIS A 57 6.36 -11.11 10.48
CA HIS A 57 5.59 -12.08 9.71
C HIS A 57 4.63 -11.32 8.79
N VAL A 58 5.00 -11.17 7.52
CA VAL A 58 4.08 -10.69 6.49
C VAL A 58 3.51 -11.90 5.77
N ASP A 59 2.19 -12.08 5.83
CA ASP A 59 1.52 -13.00 4.92
C ASP A 59 1.44 -12.33 3.54
N GLU A 60 2.39 -12.70 2.67
CA GLU A 60 2.44 -12.19 1.29
C GLU A 60 1.20 -12.57 0.48
N SER A 61 0.46 -13.61 0.87
CA SER A 61 -0.76 -14.03 0.17
C SER A 61 -1.99 -13.15 0.49
N GLY A 62 -1.99 -12.51 1.66
CA GLY A 62 -3.05 -11.60 2.11
C GLY A 62 -2.78 -10.13 1.81
N THR A 63 -1.52 -9.76 1.57
CA THR A 63 -1.10 -8.37 1.32
C THR A 63 -1.34 -7.97 -0.13
N ARG A 64 -1.92 -6.79 -0.35
CA ARG A 64 -2.14 -6.22 -1.69
C ARG A 64 -1.22 -5.04 -1.92
N LYS A 65 -0.75 -4.84 -3.15
CA LYS A 65 0.05 -3.65 -3.45
C LYS A 65 -0.88 -2.44 -3.55
N ILE A 66 -0.48 -1.33 -2.95
CA ILE A 66 -1.20 -0.08 -3.15
C ILE A 66 -0.72 0.54 -4.46
N MET A 67 -1.62 0.61 -5.44
CA MET A 67 -1.45 1.42 -6.64
C MET A 67 -2.11 2.76 -6.42
N THR A 68 -1.43 3.84 -6.81
CA THR A 68 -1.97 5.20 -6.70
C THR A 68 -2.15 5.78 -8.09
N TYR A 69 -3.23 6.52 -8.29
CA TYR A 69 -3.53 7.19 -9.53
C TYR A 69 -3.60 8.69 -9.26
N ARG A 70 -2.93 9.49 -10.08
CA ARG A 70 -2.94 10.95 -9.99
C ARG A 70 -3.73 11.53 -11.15
N CYS A 71 -4.59 12.50 -10.88
CA CYS A 71 -5.19 13.28 -11.96
C CYS A 71 -4.15 14.27 -12.51
N PRO A 72 -3.82 14.24 -13.81
CA PRO A 72 -2.85 15.16 -14.38
C PRO A 72 -3.34 16.62 -14.41
N THR A 73 -4.67 16.84 -14.31
CA THR A 73 -5.27 18.18 -14.41
C THR A 73 -5.44 18.84 -13.05
N CYS A 74 -6.11 18.19 -12.08
CA CYS A 74 -6.38 18.78 -10.77
C CYS A 74 -5.49 18.27 -9.65
N GLY A 75 -4.69 17.23 -9.89
CA GLY A 75 -3.78 16.66 -8.89
C GLY A 75 -4.42 15.70 -7.88
N LEU A 76 -5.72 15.42 -7.96
CA LEU A 76 -6.39 14.45 -7.08
C LEU A 76 -5.65 13.09 -7.11
N LEU A 77 -5.37 12.53 -5.93
CA LEU A 77 -4.80 11.20 -5.77
C LEU A 77 -5.86 10.21 -5.30
N ARG A 78 -5.87 9.02 -5.89
CA ARG A 78 -6.70 7.89 -5.43
C ARG A 78 -5.85 6.63 -5.35
N SER A 79 -5.90 5.94 -4.23
CA SER A 79 -5.12 4.73 -3.99
C SER A 79 -6.03 3.51 -3.89
N TYR A 80 -5.60 2.39 -4.48
CA TYR A 80 -6.35 1.14 -4.56
C TYR A 80 -5.45 -0.03 -4.18
N ALA A 81 -6.00 -1.00 -3.46
CA ALA A 81 -5.35 -2.26 -3.17
C ALA A 81 -5.61 -3.25 -4.32
N GLU A 82 -4.60 -3.49 -5.17
CA GLU A 82 -4.64 -4.46 -6.29
C GLU A 82 -4.07 -5.82 -5.88
#